data_AF-A0A1I4LQI9-F1
#
_entry.id   AF-A0A1I4LQI9-F1
#
_cell.length_a   1.000
_cell.length_b   1.000
_cell.length_c   1.000
_cell.angle_alpha   90.00
_cell.angle_beta   90.00
_cell.angle_gamma   90.00
#
_symmetry.space_group_name_H-M   'P 1'
#
loop_
_entity.id
_entity.type
_entity.pdbx_description
1 polymer ?
#
loop_
_entity_poly.entity_id
_entity_poly.type
_entity_poly.pdbx_seq_one_letter_code
_entity_poly.pdbx_strand_id
1 'polypeptide(L)'
;MASENKDEKLRRLREWHPEKERLALHWIDNLHEQMERRFVQGAVHVCDLGENIGNELNKERPALIISNNRINATSGTVQVLPLTGQVKTVTKTNRRGRTVQTPEIRTHYVLHENEYPFLDKTSAVKAESICTVSKNRLGRHLGEVGEKDLERIKSRMKWMFDM
;
A
#
# COMPACT_ATOMS: atom_id res chain seq x y z
N MET A 1 15.48 11.64 11.50
CA MET A 1 15.35 10.22 11.11
C MET A 1 16.04 9.42 12.19
N ALA A 2 15.40 8.41 12.77
CA ALA A 2 16.07 7.55 13.76
C ALA A 2 17.26 6.87 13.08
N SER A 3 18.42 6.87 13.74
CA SER A 3 19.60 6.14 13.28
C SER A 3 19.24 4.67 13.13
N GLU A 4 19.25 4.14 11.89
CA GLU A 4 18.98 2.73 11.65
C GLU A 4 20.16 1.90 12.18
N ASN A 5 19.89 1.03 13.16
CA ASN A 5 20.90 0.14 13.71
C ASN A 5 21.18 -0.99 12.72
N LYS A 6 22.45 -1.13 12.31
CA LYS A 6 22.90 -2.14 11.34
C LYS A 6 22.63 -3.58 11.81
N ASP A 7 22.86 -3.87 13.08
CA ASP A 7 22.68 -5.22 13.63
C ASP A 7 21.20 -5.60 13.65
N GLU A 8 20.34 -4.66 14.02
CA GLU A 8 18.88 -4.85 14.00
C GLU A 8 18.36 -4.99 12.57
N LYS A 9 18.91 -4.25 11.61
CA LYS A 9 18.58 -4.42 10.19
C LYS A 9 18.97 -5.80 9.69
N LEU A 10 20.19 -6.25 10.01
CA LEU A 10 20.68 -7.57 9.63
C LEU A 10 19.82 -8.69 10.23
N ARG A 11 19.40 -8.55 11.50
CA ARG A 11 18.49 -9.47 12.17
C ARG A 11 17.16 -9.60 11.41
N ARG A 12 16.50 -8.48 11.12
CA ARG A 12 15.21 -8.47 10.39
C ARG A 12 15.32 -9.08 9.00
N LEU A 13 16.41 -8.82 8.28
CA LEU A 13 16.66 -9.42 6.97
C LEU A 13 16.82 -10.95 7.05
N ARG A 14 17.53 -11.44 8.07
CA ARG A 14 17.69 -12.89 8.31
C ARG A 14 16.39 -13.55 8.72
N GLU A 15 15.56 -12.87 9.50
CA GLU A 15 14.22 -13.36 9.88
C GLU A 15 13.26 -13.39 8.70
N TRP A 16 13.39 -12.42 7.78
CA TRP A 16 12.58 -12.38 6.57
C TRP A 16 12.97 -13.43 5.53
N HIS A 17 14.23 -13.86 5.50
CA HIS A 17 14.74 -14.76 4.45
C HIS A 17 13.96 -16.09 4.34
N PRO A 18 13.72 -16.85 5.43
CA PRO A 18 12.94 -18.09 5.35
C PRO A 18 11.51 -17.86 4.85
N GLU A 19 10.90 -16.74 5.24
CA GLU A 19 9.54 -16.41 4.79
C GLU A 19 9.49 -16.06 3.30
N LYS A 20 10.52 -15.36 2.81
CA LYS A 20 10.69 -15.13 1.37
C LYS A 20 10.86 -16.43 0.59
N GLU A 21 11.63 -17.38 1.10
CA GLU A 21 11.77 -18.72 0.51
C GLU A 21 10.42 -19.45 0.49
N ARG A 22 9.70 -19.46 1.62
CA ARG A 22 8.36 -20.06 1.73
C ARG A 22 7.40 -19.49 0.70
N LEU A 23 7.34 -18.16 0.56
CA LEU A 23 6.49 -17.49 -0.43
C LEU A 23 6.94 -17.79 -1.87
N ALA A 24 8.23 -17.94 -2.14
CA ALA A 24 8.72 -18.28 -3.47
C ALA A 24 8.33 -19.71 -3.87
N LEU A 25 8.51 -20.69 -2.97
CA LEU A 25 8.14 -22.07 -3.21
C LEU A 25 6.63 -22.25 -3.30
N HIS A 26 5.87 -21.63 -2.38
CA HIS A 26 4.41 -21.66 -2.41
C HIS A 26 3.81 -21.15 -3.73
N TRP A 27 4.43 -20.12 -4.34
CA TRP A 27 4.00 -19.64 -5.65
C TRP A 27 4.16 -20.71 -6.74
N ILE A 28 5.27 -21.44 -6.74
CA ILE A 28 5.56 -22.50 -7.70
C ILE A 28 4.57 -23.65 -7.53
N ASP A 29 4.37 -24.08 -6.28
CA ASP A 29 3.50 -25.21 -5.95
C ASP A 29 2.03 -24.94 -6.28
N ASN A 30 1.59 -23.68 -6.18
CA ASN A 30 0.19 -23.29 -6.32
C ASN A 30 -0.06 -22.35 -7.51
N LEU A 31 0.76 -22.44 -8.56
CA LEU A 31 0.75 -21.49 -9.68
C LEU A 31 -0.65 -21.25 -10.27
N HIS A 32 -1.39 -22.32 -10.54
CA HIS A 32 -2.73 -22.23 -11.14
C HIS A 32 -3.70 -21.46 -10.25
N GLU A 33 -3.82 -21.88 -8.98
CA GLU A 33 -4.69 -21.23 -8.00
C GLU A 33 -4.32 -19.76 -7.82
N GLN A 34 -3.03 -19.44 -7.72
CA GLN A 34 -2.56 -18.07 -7.57
C GLN A 34 -2.89 -17.19 -8.78
N MET A 35 -2.87 -17.75 -10.00
CA MET A 35 -3.23 -17.04 -11.21
C MET A 35 -4.74 -16.77 -11.31
N GLU A 36 -5.58 -17.69 -10.82
CA GLU A 36 -7.04 -17.55 -10.79
C GLU A 36 -7.54 -16.52 -9.77
N ARG A 37 -6.74 -16.19 -8.75
CA ARG A 37 -7.08 -15.15 -7.77
C ARG A 37 -7.33 -13.81 -8.45
N ARG A 38 -8.53 -13.27 -8.24
CA ARG A 38 -8.98 -11.98 -8.78
C ARG A 38 -8.81 -10.88 -7.75
N PHE A 39 -8.01 -9.89 -8.11
CA PHE A 39 -7.76 -8.68 -7.32
C PHE A 39 -8.31 -7.48 -8.08
N VAL A 40 -9.21 -6.73 -7.45
CA VAL A 40 -9.92 -5.62 -8.10
C VAL A 40 -9.35 -4.27 -7.70
N GLN A 41 -9.32 -3.33 -8.64
CA GLN A 41 -8.90 -1.95 -8.39
C GLN A 41 -9.81 -1.31 -7.34
N GLY A 42 -9.23 -0.63 -6.36
CA GLY A 42 -9.98 -0.04 -5.25
C GLY A 42 -10.06 -0.93 -4.01
N ALA A 43 -9.80 -2.24 -4.15
CA ALA A 43 -9.78 -3.15 -3.00
C ALA A 43 -8.50 -2.98 -2.17
N VAL A 44 -8.67 -3.14 -0.87
CA VAL A 44 -7.61 -3.12 0.14
C VAL A 44 -7.44 -4.54 0.65
N HIS A 45 -6.22 -5.04 0.56
CA HIS A 45 -5.84 -6.36 1.07
C HIS A 45 -4.72 -6.22 2.09
N VAL A 46 -4.62 -7.21 2.98
CA VAL A 46 -3.38 -7.42 3.72
C VAL A 46 -2.28 -7.78 2.72
N CYS A 47 -1.15 -7.09 2.78
CA CYS A 47 -0.02 -7.28 1.89
C CYS A 47 1.27 -7.42 2.70
N ASP A 48 1.99 -8.51 2.47
CA ASP A 48 3.32 -8.71 3.05
C ASP A 48 4.41 -8.10 2.16
N LEU A 49 4.87 -6.91 2.55
CA LEU A 49 5.96 -6.22 1.87
C LEU A 49 7.34 -6.74 2.30
N GLY A 50 7.43 -7.58 3.33
CA GLY A 50 8.69 -8.13 3.83
C GLY A 50 9.61 -7.08 4.45
N GLU A 51 10.89 -7.40 4.59
CA GLU A 51 11.93 -6.45 5.00
C GLU A 51 12.73 -5.97 3.78
N ASN A 52 12.62 -4.68 3.44
CA ASN A 52 13.25 -4.08 2.25
C ASN A 52 14.37 -3.08 2.59
N ILE A 53 14.85 -2.34 1.61
CA ILE A 53 16.06 -1.51 1.70
C ILE A 53 15.68 -0.05 2.00
N GLY A 54 16.40 0.56 2.96
CA GLY A 54 16.26 1.98 3.27
C GLY A 54 14.83 2.39 3.64
N ASN A 55 14.27 3.36 2.90
CA ASN A 55 12.96 3.98 3.18
C ASN A 55 11.78 3.29 2.46
N GLU A 56 12.02 2.17 1.80
CA GLU A 56 10.95 1.34 1.26
C GLU A 56 10.00 0.90 2.39
N LEU A 57 8.72 0.79 2.09
CA LEU A 57 7.74 0.35 3.08
C LEU A 57 7.86 -1.16 3.27
N ASN A 58 7.85 -1.58 4.53
CA ASN A 58 8.12 -2.95 4.96
C ASN A 58 6.95 -3.51 5.76
N LYS A 59 7.06 -4.79 6.14
CA LYS A 59 6.13 -5.55 6.98
C LYS A 59 4.77 -5.81 6.32
N GLU A 60 4.00 -6.66 6.99
CA GLU A 60 2.61 -6.88 6.65
C GLU A 60 1.75 -5.67 6.99
N ARG A 61 1.08 -5.11 5.97
CA ARG A 61 0.25 -3.90 6.09
C ARG A 61 -0.91 -3.91 5.09
N PRO A 62 -2.00 -3.16 5.34
CA PRO A 62 -3.01 -2.93 4.33
C PRO A 62 -2.41 -2.25 3.09
N ALA A 63 -2.78 -2.71 1.91
CA ALA A 63 -2.38 -2.13 0.63
C ALA A 63 -3.55 -2.04 -0.33
N LEU A 64 -3.72 -0.87 -0.92
CA LEU A 64 -4.75 -0.57 -1.91
C LEU A 64 -4.29 -1.01 -3.30
N ILE A 65 -5.07 -1.82 -3.98
CA ILE A 65 -4.81 -2.22 -5.37
C ILE A 65 -5.17 -1.06 -6.30
N ILE A 66 -4.21 -0.66 -7.13
CA ILE A 66 -4.34 0.49 -8.01
C ILE A 66 -4.21 0.13 -9.49
N SER A 67 -3.60 -1.01 -9.80
CA SER A 67 -3.59 -1.57 -11.15
C SER A 67 -5.01 -1.86 -11.64
N ASN A 68 -5.24 -1.70 -12.94
CA ASN A 68 -6.56 -1.94 -13.53
C ASN A 68 -6.93 -3.43 -13.54
N ASN A 69 -8.24 -3.72 -13.58
CA ASN A 69 -8.76 -5.09 -13.51
C ASN A 69 -8.32 -5.98 -14.68
N ARG A 70 -8.06 -5.40 -15.86
CA ARG A 70 -7.62 -6.15 -17.04
C ARG A 70 -6.25 -6.78 -16.80
N ILE A 71 -5.30 -6.02 -16.25
CA ILE A 71 -3.96 -6.56 -15.93
C ILE A 71 -3.98 -7.46 -14.69
N ASN A 72 -4.82 -7.16 -13.70
CA ASN A 72 -4.92 -8.00 -12.50
C ASN A 72 -5.50 -9.39 -12.81
N ALA A 73 -6.35 -9.50 -13.84
CA ALA A 73 -6.93 -10.77 -14.27
C ALA A 73 -5.92 -11.69 -14.94
N THR A 74 -4.90 -11.15 -15.62
CA THR A 74 -3.96 -11.95 -16.42
C THR A 74 -2.55 -12.02 -15.85
N SER A 75 -2.15 -11.06 -15.02
CA SER A 75 -0.81 -11.00 -14.43
C SER A 75 -0.73 -11.82 -13.14
N GLY A 76 0.45 -12.40 -12.86
CA GLY A 76 0.77 -12.97 -11.55
C GLY A 76 1.13 -11.92 -10.49
N THR A 77 1.16 -10.65 -10.88
CA THR A 77 1.50 -9.51 -10.02
C THR A 77 0.42 -8.44 -10.07
N VAL A 78 0.37 -7.60 -9.04
CA VAL A 78 -0.53 -6.44 -8.96
C VAL A 78 0.22 -5.23 -8.42
N GLN A 79 -0.21 -4.03 -8.84
CA GLN A 79 0.36 -2.78 -8.36
C GLN A 79 -0.46 -2.28 -7.19
N VAL A 80 0.23 -1.97 -6.09
CA VAL A 80 -0.41 -1.59 -4.83
C VAL A 80 0.19 -0.31 -4.27
N LEU A 81 -0.63 0.42 -3.52
CA LEU A 81 -0.26 1.56 -2.69
C LEU A 81 -0.41 1.15 -1.22
N PRO A 82 0.69 1.02 -0.46
CA PRO A 82 0.59 0.62 0.94
C PRO A 82 0.09 1.74 1.86
N LEU A 83 -0.70 1.39 2.88
CA LEU A 83 -1.32 2.33 3.84
C LEU A 83 -0.51 2.45 5.14
N THR A 84 -0.15 3.66 5.57
CA THR A 84 0.57 3.90 6.83
C THR A 84 -0.31 4.57 7.87
N GLY A 85 -0.27 4.12 9.12
CA GLY A 85 -0.92 4.83 10.23
C GLY A 85 -0.17 6.09 10.68
N GLN A 86 1.01 6.37 10.13
CA GLN A 86 1.75 7.61 10.38
C GLN A 86 1.24 8.71 9.45
N VAL A 87 0.16 9.36 9.86
CA VAL A 87 -0.45 10.45 9.11
C VAL A 87 0.12 11.78 9.59
N LYS A 88 0.76 12.53 8.69
CA LYS A 88 1.20 13.90 8.94
C LYS A 88 0.29 14.88 8.21
N THR A 89 -0.41 15.71 8.96
CA THR A 89 -1.30 16.74 8.41
C THR A 89 -0.82 18.14 8.79
N VAL A 90 -0.95 19.06 7.86
CA VAL A 90 -0.76 20.49 8.05
C VAL A 90 -2.08 21.23 7.90
N THR A 91 -2.25 22.22 8.74
CA THR A 91 -3.42 23.11 8.73
C THR A 91 -3.16 24.23 7.73
N LYS A 92 -3.99 24.35 6.70
CA LYS A 92 -3.90 25.42 5.69
C LYS A 92 -5.17 26.26 5.69
N THR A 93 -4.99 27.58 5.75
CA THR A 93 -6.08 28.53 5.56
C THR A 93 -6.24 28.83 4.09
N ASN A 94 -7.41 28.57 3.53
CA ASN A 94 -7.69 28.91 2.14
C ASN A 94 -7.92 30.43 1.97
N ARG A 95 -7.97 30.90 0.71
CA ARG A 95 -8.22 32.32 0.38
C ARG A 95 -9.55 32.88 0.93
N ARG A 96 -10.46 32.02 1.37
CA ARG A 96 -11.77 32.37 1.96
C ARG A 96 -11.75 32.32 3.49
N GLY A 97 -10.57 32.26 4.12
CA GLY A 97 -10.42 32.22 5.57
C GLY A 97 -10.81 30.88 6.22
N ARG A 98 -11.14 29.84 5.44
CA ARG A 98 -11.45 28.52 6.00
C ARG A 98 -10.17 27.72 6.21
N THR A 99 -10.04 27.20 7.42
CA THR A 99 -8.96 26.33 7.83
C THR A 99 -9.27 24.88 7.46
N VAL A 100 -8.41 24.24 6.68
CA VAL A 100 -8.56 22.85 6.23
C VAL A 100 -7.32 22.06 6.63
N GLN A 101 -7.51 20.91 7.27
CA GLN A 101 -6.43 19.96 7.49
C GLN A 101 -6.15 19.22 6.19
N THR A 102 -4.89 19.23 5.77
CA THR A 102 -4.44 18.58 4.54
C THR A 102 -3.19 17.75 4.84
N PRO A 103 -2.95 16.64 4.13
CA PRO A 103 -1.68 15.94 4.27
C PRO A 103 -0.49 16.87 4.00
N GLU A 104 0.56 16.74 4.81
CA GLU A 104 1.80 17.50 4.66
C GLU A 104 2.45 17.25 3.30
N ILE A 105 2.44 15.98 2.87
CA ILE A 105 3.02 15.52 1.62
C ILE A 105 1.92 15.40 0.56
N ARG A 106 2.12 16.00 -0.61
CA ARG A 106 1.11 16.10 -1.67
C ARG A 106 0.67 14.74 -2.24
N THR A 107 1.57 13.77 -2.28
CA THR A 107 1.29 12.40 -2.75
C THR A 107 0.52 11.57 -1.72
N HIS A 108 0.29 12.08 -0.51
CA HIS A 108 -0.45 11.37 0.53
C HIS A 108 -1.96 11.62 0.39
N TYR A 109 -2.74 10.57 0.63
CA TYR A 109 -4.19 10.64 0.77
C TYR A 109 -4.60 10.03 2.10
N VAL A 110 -5.40 10.73 2.90
CA VAL A 110 -5.85 10.24 4.20
C VAL A 110 -7.18 9.53 4.03
N LEU A 111 -7.26 8.30 4.54
CA LEU A 111 -8.48 7.53 4.71
C LEU A 111 -8.78 7.47 6.21
N HIS A 112 -10.00 7.85 6.58
CA HIS A 112 -10.40 7.92 7.97
C HIS A 112 -11.08 6.64 8.45
N GLU A 113 -10.77 6.22 9.68
CA GLU A 113 -11.33 5.00 10.31
C GLU A 113 -12.85 5.03 10.45
N ASN A 114 -13.45 6.22 10.58
CA ASN A 114 -14.89 6.40 10.68
C ASN A 114 -15.62 6.26 9.33
N GLU A 115 -14.92 6.46 8.22
CA GLU A 115 -15.44 6.26 6.86
C GLU A 115 -15.20 4.82 6.36
N TYR A 116 -14.11 4.20 6.82
CA TYR A 116 -13.68 2.88 6.40
C TYR A 116 -13.47 1.94 7.60
N PRO A 117 -14.49 1.14 7.98
CA PRO A 117 -14.45 0.29 9.17
C PRO A 117 -13.37 -0.80 9.17
N PHE A 118 -12.80 -1.11 8.01
CA PHE A 118 -11.69 -2.06 7.88
C PHE A 118 -10.33 -1.48 8.29
N LEU A 119 -10.28 -0.17 8.60
CA LEU A 119 -9.10 0.49 9.12
C LEU A 119 -9.18 0.55 10.64
N ASP A 120 -8.21 -0.07 11.32
CA ASP A 120 -8.08 0.04 12.79
C ASP A 120 -7.79 1.48 13.25
N LYS A 121 -7.29 2.32 12.34
CA LYS A 121 -6.96 3.73 12.55
C LYS A 121 -6.83 4.49 11.23
N THR A 122 -6.98 5.80 11.30
CA THR A 122 -6.82 6.76 10.21
C THR A 122 -5.45 6.56 9.60
N SER A 123 -5.44 6.33 8.29
CA SER A 123 -4.26 5.86 7.57
C SER A 123 -4.04 6.68 6.32
N ALA A 124 -2.78 6.92 5.98
CA ALA A 124 -2.38 7.59 4.75
C ALA A 124 -1.97 6.58 3.67
N VAL A 125 -2.57 6.68 2.50
CA VAL A 125 -2.11 6.07 1.26
C VAL A 125 -0.95 6.91 0.73
N LYS A 126 0.23 6.31 0.59
CA LYS A 126 1.44 6.99 0.07
C LYS A 126 1.61 6.70 -1.42
N ALA A 127 1.18 7.62 -2.30
CA ALA A 127 1.27 7.39 -3.74
C ALA A 127 2.73 7.18 -4.22
N GLU A 128 3.71 7.83 -3.57
CA GLU A 128 5.15 7.68 -3.86
C GLU A 128 5.73 6.32 -3.51
N SER A 129 4.99 5.51 -2.75
CA SER A 129 5.40 4.15 -2.37
C SER A 129 4.66 3.10 -3.19
N ILE A 130 4.27 3.43 -4.42
CA ILE A 130 3.73 2.45 -5.37
C ILE A 130 4.74 1.32 -5.59
N CYS A 131 4.26 0.08 -5.48
CA CYS A 131 5.09 -1.09 -5.73
C CYS A 131 4.28 -2.18 -6.44
N THR A 132 4.99 -3.02 -7.19
CA THR A 132 4.43 -4.20 -7.82
C THR A 132 4.74 -5.40 -6.92
N VAL A 133 3.71 -6.13 -6.51
CA VAL A 133 3.84 -7.31 -5.65
C VAL A 133 3.30 -8.55 -6.36
N SER A 134 3.90 -9.71 -6.07
CA SER A 134 3.30 -10.99 -6.45
C SER A 134 1.94 -11.14 -5.75
N LYS A 135 0.96 -11.73 -6.44
CA LYS A 135 -0.33 -12.11 -5.84
C LYS A 135 -0.14 -12.97 -4.58
N ASN A 136 0.96 -13.73 -4.50
CA ASN A 136 1.26 -14.55 -3.32
C ASN A 136 1.54 -13.73 -2.04
N ARG A 137 1.91 -12.45 -2.18
CA ARG A 137 2.10 -11.54 -1.05
C ARG A 137 0.80 -10.93 -0.53
N LEU A 138 -0.29 -11.08 -1.28
CA LEU A 138 -1.60 -10.59 -0.88
C LEU A 138 -2.35 -11.68 -0.11
N GLY A 139 -2.85 -11.30 1.06
CA GLY A 139 -3.69 -12.12 1.91
C GLY A 139 -5.17 -11.75 1.78
N ARG A 140 -5.85 -11.77 2.94
CA ARG A 140 -7.29 -11.52 3.03
C ARG A 140 -7.68 -10.13 2.52
N HIS A 141 -8.87 -10.05 1.95
CA HIS A 141 -9.54 -8.79 1.62
C HIS A 141 -9.98 -8.09 2.91
N LEU A 142 -9.78 -6.78 2.98
CA LEU A 142 -10.17 -5.95 4.11
C LEU A 142 -11.41 -5.11 3.78
N GLY A 143 -11.47 -4.54 2.58
CA GLY A 143 -12.59 -3.73 2.10
C GLY A 143 -12.22 -2.92 0.87
N GLU A 144 -13.12 -2.06 0.41
CA GLU A 144 -12.93 -1.27 -0.81
C GLU A 144 -12.98 0.23 -0.51
N VAL A 145 -12.14 0.99 -1.21
CA VAL A 145 -12.15 2.46 -1.16
C VAL A 145 -13.22 2.98 -2.11
N GLY A 146 -13.98 3.98 -1.67
CA GLY A 146 -15.02 4.60 -2.49
C GLY A 146 -14.45 5.27 -3.75
N GLU A 147 -15.24 5.30 -4.82
CA GLU A 147 -14.81 5.82 -6.13
C GLU A 147 -14.24 7.24 -6.07
N LYS A 148 -14.86 8.13 -5.30
CA LYS A 148 -14.39 9.52 -5.12
C LYS A 148 -12.99 9.59 -4.52
N ASP A 149 -12.69 8.73 -3.55
CA ASP A 149 -11.39 8.68 -2.90
C ASP A 149 -10.36 8.03 -3.82
N LEU A 150 -10.74 6.97 -4.53
CA LEU A 150 -9.90 6.32 -5.52
C LEU A 150 -9.47 7.29 -6.63
N GLU A 151 -10.37 8.12 -7.15
CA GLU A 151 -10.04 9.14 -8.16
C GLU A 151 -9.12 10.24 -7.61
N ARG A 152 -9.28 10.64 -6.34
CA ARG A 152 -8.37 11.58 -5.69
C ARG A 152 -6.97 10.99 -5.46
N ILE A 153 -6.89 9.70 -5.20
CA ILE A 153 -5.63 8.95 -5.09
C ILE A 153 -4.97 8.86 -6.47
N LYS A 154 -5.68 8.45 -7.52
CA LYS A 154 -5.17 8.44 -8.90
C LYS A 154 -4.68 9.82 -9.33
N SER A 155 -5.39 10.89 -8.96
CA SER A 155 -4.96 12.26 -9.26
C SER A 155 -3.61 12.62 -8.62
N ARG A 156 -3.31 12.07 -7.44
CA ARG A 156 -1.99 12.25 -6.78
C ARG A 156 -0.90 11.45 -7.48
N MET A 157 -1.23 10.27 -7.99
CA MET A 157 -0.28 9.48 -8.79
C MET A 157 0.04 10.17 -10.11
N LYS A 158 -0.97 10.73 -10.80
CA LYS A 158 -0.76 11.54 -12.00
C LYS A 158 0.21 12.67 -11.72
N TRP A 159 -0.05 13.41 -10.64
CA TRP A 159 0.86 14.47 -10.19
C TRP A 159 2.29 13.97 -9.90
N MET A 160 2.43 12.80 -9.27
CA MET A 160 3.73 12.20 -8.97
C MET A 160 4.53 11.81 -10.22
N PHE A 161 3.84 11.43 -11.29
CA PHE A 161 4.44 11.01 -12.55
C PHE A 161 4.48 12.13 -13.60
N ASP A 162 4.19 13.38 -13.21
CA ASP A 162 4.06 14.53 -14.13
C ASP A 162 3.10 14.27 -15.32
N MET A 163 1.97 13.60 -15.05
CA MET A 163 0.89 13.29 -15.99
C MET A 163 -0.39 14.09 -15.77
#